data_AF-A0A815QU07-F1
#
_entry.id   AF-A0A815QU07-F1
#
_cell.length_a   1.000
_cell.length_b   1.000
_cell.length_c   1.000
_cell.angle_alpha   90.00
_cell.angle_beta   90.00
_cell.angle_gamma   90.00
#
_symmetry.space_group_name_H-M   'P 1'
#
loop_
_entity.id
_entity.type
_entity.pdbx_description
1 polymer ?
#
loop_
_entity_poly.entity_id
_entity_poly.type
_entity_poly.pdbx_seq_one_letter_code
_entity_poly.pdbx_strand_id
1 'polypeptide(L)'
;MSIDNKNKIRQQDLVVPNQPQKNLVRFNYHEDNEGLINRQINLELYASYVYMAMAHHFSRADVALKGHQEYFEKMSKEENEHANKFMKYQNKRGGTIVFLDIKKPQQQSWSSPLEAHEMALQLEKDVYQALLELHASASKHDDPHLTNYLEDEFLDEQVESIKEYVGYITNLRRVGPGLGEYIFDKEELQD
;
A
#
# COMPACT_ATOMS: atom_id res chain seq x y z
N MET A 1 -10.06 11.45 -4.14
CA MET A 1 -9.89 11.74 -5.58
C MET A 1 -10.35 10.53 -6.36
N SER A 2 -11.10 10.72 -7.44
CA SER A 2 -11.66 9.59 -8.20
C SER A 2 -10.54 8.92 -9.00
N ILE A 3 -10.25 7.66 -8.67
CA ILE A 3 -9.40 6.80 -9.49
C ILE A 3 -9.99 6.81 -10.90
N ASP A 4 -9.20 7.32 -11.83
CA ASP A 4 -9.59 7.59 -13.21
C ASP A 4 -10.20 6.33 -13.85
N ASN A 5 -11.49 6.38 -14.14
CA ASN A 5 -12.33 5.24 -14.58
C ASN A 5 -12.07 4.82 -16.05
N LYS A 6 -10.87 5.10 -16.59
CA LYS A 6 -10.50 4.87 -17.99
C LYS A 6 -9.57 3.69 -18.24
N ASN A 7 -9.06 3.02 -17.19
CA ASN A 7 -8.29 1.78 -17.29
C ASN A 7 -8.57 0.86 -16.11
N LYS A 8 -9.81 0.39 -15.96
CA LYS A 8 -10.13 -0.66 -14.99
C LYS A 8 -9.46 -1.96 -15.48
N ILE A 9 -8.43 -2.43 -14.78
CA ILE A 9 -7.82 -3.74 -15.03
C ILE A 9 -8.93 -4.78 -14.95
N ARG A 10 -9.12 -5.57 -16.01
CA ARG A 10 -10.23 -6.54 -16.07
C ARG A 10 -9.84 -7.77 -15.26
N GLN A 11 -10.82 -8.46 -14.68
CA GLN A 11 -10.59 -9.68 -13.88
C GLN A 11 -9.77 -10.73 -14.65
N GLN A 12 -10.02 -10.87 -15.95
CA GLN A 12 -9.27 -11.74 -16.86
C GLN A 12 -7.78 -11.40 -17.00
N ASP A 13 -7.39 -10.15 -16.73
CA ASP A 13 -6.00 -9.70 -16.82
C ASP A 13 -5.26 -9.98 -15.48
N LEU A 14 -5.98 -10.40 -14.43
CA LEU A 14 -5.46 -10.69 -13.09
C LEU A 14 -5.28 -12.19 -12.81
N VAL A 15 -5.76 -13.06 -13.70
CA VAL A 15 -5.75 -14.52 -13.53
C VAL A 15 -5.14 -15.17 -14.77
N VAL A 16 -4.33 -16.21 -14.60
CA VAL A 16 -3.78 -16.97 -15.72
C VAL A 16 -4.80 -18.03 -16.20
N PRO A 17 -5.23 -18.02 -17.47
CA PRO A 17 -6.15 -19.02 -17.98
C PRO A 17 -5.55 -20.43 -17.97
N ASN A 18 -6.33 -21.42 -17.49
CA ASN A 18 -6.13 -22.87 -17.61
C ASN A 18 -4.67 -23.34 -17.69
N GLN A 19 -4.05 -23.60 -16.53
CA GLN A 19 -2.77 -24.31 -16.51
C GLN A 19 -2.96 -25.80 -16.81
N PRO A 20 -2.17 -26.39 -17.74
CA PRO A 20 -2.32 -27.79 -18.16
C PRO A 20 -1.93 -28.80 -17.07
N GLN A 21 -1.30 -28.35 -15.96
CA GLN A 21 -1.02 -29.17 -14.78
C GLN A 21 -1.92 -28.74 -13.62
N LYS A 22 -2.60 -29.73 -13.02
CA LYS A 22 -3.40 -29.55 -11.83
C LYS A 22 -2.50 -29.17 -10.67
N ASN A 23 -2.57 -27.91 -10.20
CA ASN A 23 -1.84 -27.48 -9.01
C ASN A 23 -2.35 -28.26 -7.79
N LEU A 24 -1.53 -29.17 -7.27
CA LEU A 24 -1.93 -30.11 -6.20
C LEU A 24 -2.20 -29.41 -4.85
N VAL A 25 -1.67 -28.19 -4.67
CA VAL A 25 -1.85 -27.41 -3.43
C VAL A 25 -3.14 -26.58 -3.47
N ARG A 26 -3.65 -26.27 -4.67
CA ARG A 26 -4.82 -25.40 -4.81
C ARG A 26 -6.08 -26.10 -4.28
N PHE A 27 -6.59 -25.60 -3.18
CA PHE A 27 -7.81 -26.09 -2.53
C PHE A 27 -8.60 -24.92 -1.92
N ASN A 28 -9.90 -24.89 -2.20
CA ASN A 28 -10.81 -23.81 -1.78
C ASN A 28 -10.26 -22.39 -2.03
N TYR A 29 -9.70 -22.17 -3.22
CA TYR A 29 -9.09 -20.89 -3.61
C TYR A 29 -9.69 -20.41 -4.93
N HIS A 30 -10.67 -19.52 -4.83
CA HIS A 30 -11.46 -19.04 -5.97
C HIS A 30 -10.63 -18.12 -6.88
N GLU A 31 -10.92 -18.13 -8.18
CA GLU A 31 -10.21 -17.30 -9.18
C GLU A 31 -10.37 -15.79 -8.92
N ASP A 32 -11.52 -15.37 -8.39
CA ASP A 32 -11.73 -13.98 -7.95
C ASP A 32 -10.74 -13.58 -6.86
N ASN A 33 -10.54 -14.43 -5.85
CA ASN A 33 -9.61 -14.18 -4.75
C ASN A 33 -8.16 -14.15 -5.26
N GLU A 34 -7.80 -15.08 -6.16
CA GLU A 34 -6.49 -15.09 -6.81
C GLU A 34 -6.20 -13.80 -7.57
N GLY A 35 -7.18 -13.32 -8.35
CA GLY A 35 -7.04 -12.08 -9.10
C GLY A 35 -6.96 -10.84 -8.19
N LEU A 36 -7.76 -10.81 -7.12
CA LEU A 36 -7.71 -9.71 -6.14
C LEU A 36 -6.41 -9.69 -5.34
N ILE A 37 -5.82 -10.85 -5.03
CA ILE A 37 -4.47 -10.93 -4.45
C ILE A 37 -3.43 -10.36 -5.42
N ASN A 38 -3.49 -10.70 -6.72
CA ASN A 38 -2.59 -10.10 -7.72
C ASN A 38 -2.76 -8.58 -7.83
N ARG A 39 -4.01 -8.10 -7.74
CA ARG A 39 -4.30 -6.65 -7.67
C ARG A 39 -3.70 -6.02 -6.41
N GLN A 40 -3.84 -6.65 -5.25
CA GLN A 40 -3.30 -6.14 -3.99
C GLN A 40 -1.76 -6.08 -4.04
N ILE A 41 -1.11 -7.14 -4.54
CA ILE A 41 0.36 -7.15 -4.77
C ILE A 41 0.80 -5.93 -5.56
N ASN A 42 0.12 -5.60 -6.66
CA ASN A 42 0.47 -4.44 -7.47
C ASN A 42 0.18 -3.11 -6.75
N LEU A 43 -0.84 -3.06 -5.89
CA LEU A 43 -1.16 -1.88 -5.10
C LEU A 43 -0.08 -1.60 -4.04
N GLU A 44 0.39 -2.62 -3.32
CA GLU A 44 1.49 -2.46 -2.35
C GLU A 44 2.80 -2.06 -3.05
N LEU A 45 3.09 -2.65 -4.22
CA LEU A 45 4.25 -2.22 -5.03
C LEU A 45 4.13 -0.77 -5.50
N TYR A 46 2.91 -0.31 -5.84
CA TYR A 46 2.65 1.08 -6.19
C TYR A 46 2.81 1.99 -4.96
N ALA A 47 2.30 1.60 -3.79
CA ALA A 47 2.46 2.35 -2.55
C ALA A 47 3.95 2.49 -2.18
N SER A 48 4.70 1.40 -2.24
CA SER A 48 6.17 1.38 -2.10
C SER A 48 6.84 2.37 -3.06
N TYR A 49 6.41 2.43 -4.32
CA TYR A 49 6.95 3.36 -5.31
C TYR A 49 6.61 4.83 -5.01
N VAL A 50 5.40 5.12 -4.51
CA VAL A 50 5.00 6.46 -4.09
C VAL A 50 5.84 6.91 -2.90
N TYR A 51 6.02 6.06 -1.88
CA TYR A 51 6.84 6.40 -0.72
C TYR A 51 8.31 6.59 -1.08
N MET A 52 8.85 5.81 -2.02
CA MET A 52 10.20 6.05 -2.55
C MET A 52 10.32 7.44 -3.19
N ALA A 53 9.30 7.88 -3.94
CA ALA A 53 9.30 9.22 -4.54
C ALA A 53 9.21 10.33 -3.47
N MET A 54 8.42 10.12 -2.40
CA MET A 54 8.35 11.04 -1.26
C MET A 54 9.70 11.16 -0.56
N ALA A 55 10.33 10.03 -0.21
CA ALA A 55 11.64 10.00 0.43
C ALA A 55 12.69 10.80 -0.38
N HIS A 56 12.74 10.55 -1.69
CA HIS A 56 13.69 11.26 -2.56
C HIS A 56 13.36 12.74 -2.74
N HIS A 57 12.08 13.15 -2.66
CA HIS A 57 11.74 14.56 -2.62
C HIS A 57 12.28 15.25 -1.36
N PHE A 58 12.07 14.68 -0.18
CA PHE A 58 12.55 15.25 1.08
C PHE A 58 14.08 15.21 1.24
N SER A 59 14.74 14.29 0.51
CA SER A 59 16.22 14.23 0.43
C SER A 59 16.87 15.35 -0.39
N ARG A 60 16.10 16.13 -1.15
CA ARG A 60 16.66 17.19 -2.00
C ARG A 60 17.31 18.29 -1.16
N ALA A 61 18.42 18.85 -1.66
CA ALA A 61 19.14 19.91 -0.97
C ALA A 61 18.31 21.20 -0.75
N ASP A 62 17.30 21.45 -1.59
CA ASP A 62 16.39 22.58 -1.48
C ASP A 62 15.14 22.30 -0.63
N VAL A 63 14.99 21.09 -0.08
CA VAL A 63 13.93 20.70 0.87
C VAL A 63 14.55 20.36 2.24
N ALA A 64 15.53 19.45 2.26
CA ALA A 64 16.41 19.13 3.38
C ALA A 64 15.70 18.75 4.71
N LEU A 65 14.65 17.94 4.63
CA LEU A 65 13.91 17.40 5.79
C LEU A 65 14.27 15.93 5.97
N LYS A 66 15.26 15.68 6.82
CA LYS A 66 15.91 14.38 6.95
C LYS A 66 15.02 13.34 7.64
N GLY A 67 14.27 13.73 8.68
CA GLY A 67 13.34 12.83 9.36
C GLY A 67 12.26 12.33 8.40
N HIS A 68 11.69 13.21 7.59
CA HIS A 68 10.72 12.84 6.55
C HIS A 68 11.33 11.92 5.48
N GLN A 69 12.57 12.20 5.05
CA GLN A 69 13.27 11.31 4.12
C GLN A 69 13.35 9.89 4.71
N GLU A 70 13.87 9.75 5.94
CA GLU A 70 14.09 8.44 6.58
C GLU A 70 12.77 7.72 6.84
N TYR A 71 11.73 8.44 7.30
CA TYR A 71 10.39 7.90 7.50
C TYR A 71 9.79 7.34 6.20
N PHE A 72 9.74 8.12 5.12
CA PHE A 72 9.18 7.62 3.86
C PHE A 72 10.04 6.55 3.20
N GLU A 73 11.36 6.52 3.44
CA GLU A 73 12.21 5.41 3.02
C GLU A 73 11.85 4.12 3.75
N LYS A 74 11.55 4.21 5.06
CA LYS A 74 11.06 3.08 5.86
C LYS A 74 9.70 2.59 5.36
N MET A 75 8.73 3.49 5.16
CA MET A 75 7.41 3.13 4.61
C MET A 75 7.54 2.46 3.24
N SER A 76 8.43 2.95 2.37
CA SER A 76 8.68 2.32 1.06
C SER A 76 9.15 0.87 1.19
N LYS A 77 9.98 0.56 2.19
CA LYS A 77 10.47 -0.80 2.47
C LYS A 77 9.35 -1.67 3.04
N GLU A 78 8.59 -1.16 4.00
CA GLU A 78 7.46 -1.87 4.63
C GLU A 78 6.41 -2.27 3.58
N GLU A 79 6.02 -1.37 2.67
CA GLU A 79 5.08 -1.71 1.60
C GLU A 79 5.64 -2.75 0.62
N ASN A 80 6.96 -2.77 0.41
CA ASN A 80 7.59 -3.82 -0.38
C ASN A 80 7.51 -5.18 0.34
N GLU A 81 7.63 -5.18 1.68
CA GLU A 81 7.44 -6.37 2.50
C GLU A 81 5.99 -6.85 2.45
N HIS A 82 4.99 -5.96 2.48
CA HIS A 82 3.57 -6.29 2.27
C HIS A 82 3.32 -6.97 0.93
N ALA A 83 3.86 -6.41 -0.16
CA ALA A 83 3.78 -7.03 -1.47
C ALA A 83 4.36 -8.46 -1.46
N ASN A 84 5.52 -8.64 -0.81
CA ASN A 84 6.17 -9.94 -0.68
C ASN A 84 5.37 -10.93 0.18
N LYS A 85 4.69 -10.47 1.25
CA LYS A 85 3.78 -11.29 2.06
C LYS A 85 2.66 -11.86 1.17
N PHE A 86 2.00 -11.01 0.37
CA PHE A 86 0.96 -11.46 -0.56
C PHE A 86 1.48 -12.39 -1.65
N MET A 87 2.65 -12.14 -2.23
CA MET A 87 3.28 -13.05 -3.21
C MET A 87 3.55 -14.44 -2.61
N LYS A 88 4.07 -14.49 -1.38
CA LYS A 88 4.28 -15.76 -0.65
C LYS A 88 2.95 -16.45 -0.38
N TYR A 89 1.91 -15.70 0.02
CA TYR A 89 0.58 -16.23 0.25
C TYR A 89 -0.06 -16.80 -1.02
N GLN A 90 0.04 -16.08 -2.15
CA GLN A 90 -0.46 -16.50 -3.46
C GLN A 90 0.11 -17.87 -3.84
N ASN A 91 1.44 -18.01 -3.75
CA ASN A 91 2.12 -19.28 -4.02
C ASN A 91 1.72 -20.38 -3.01
N LYS A 92 1.59 -20.03 -1.71
CA LYS A 92 1.15 -20.97 -0.66
C LYS A 92 -0.24 -21.55 -0.93
N ARG A 93 -1.16 -20.77 -1.50
CA ARG A 93 -2.52 -21.21 -1.84
C ARG A 93 -2.66 -21.89 -3.20
N GLY A 94 -1.55 -22.01 -3.94
CA GLY A 94 -1.54 -22.59 -5.29
C GLY A 94 -2.10 -21.65 -6.36
N GLY A 95 -2.08 -20.34 -6.10
CA GLY A 95 -2.32 -19.30 -7.11
C GLY A 95 -1.07 -19.02 -7.95
N THR A 96 -1.25 -18.28 -9.03
CA THR A 96 -0.16 -17.79 -9.90
C THR A 96 -0.02 -16.28 -9.76
N ILE A 97 1.20 -15.83 -9.48
CA ILE A 97 1.50 -14.39 -9.44
C ILE A 97 1.48 -13.83 -10.86
N VAL A 98 0.70 -12.77 -11.07
CA VAL A 98 0.67 -11.99 -12.31
C VAL A 98 1.16 -10.58 -11.99
N PHE A 99 2.39 -10.26 -12.41
CA PHE A 99 2.94 -8.90 -12.25
C PHE A 99 2.31 -7.96 -13.27
N LEU A 100 1.96 -6.76 -12.80
CA LEU A 100 1.37 -5.70 -13.62
C LEU A 100 2.32 -4.50 -13.69
N ASP A 101 1.98 -3.53 -14.55
CA ASP A 101 2.67 -2.25 -14.58
C ASP A 101 2.51 -1.51 -13.24
N ILE A 102 3.63 -1.18 -12.60
CA ILE A 102 3.65 -0.21 -11.52
C ILE A 102 3.61 1.17 -12.16
N LYS A 103 2.46 1.86 -12.07
CA LYS A 103 2.31 3.19 -12.64
C LYS A 103 3.21 4.18 -11.89
N LYS A 104 3.75 5.17 -12.62
CA LYS A 104 4.49 6.26 -11.98
C LYS A 104 3.60 6.99 -10.96
N PRO A 105 4.15 7.47 -9.83
CA PRO A 105 3.43 8.34 -8.92
C PRO A 105 2.87 9.56 -9.66
N GLN A 106 1.61 9.91 -9.38
CA GLN A 106 0.96 11.06 -10.00
C GLN A 106 1.62 12.39 -9.59
N GLN A 107 2.08 12.46 -8.34
CA GLN A 107 2.82 13.57 -7.77
C GLN A 107 4.26 13.15 -7.46
N GLN A 108 5.21 14.03 -7.75
CA GLN A 108 6.66 13.79 -7.57
C GLN A 108 7.35 14.96 -6.85
N SER A 109 6.57 15.92 -6.37
CA SER A 109 7.03 17.05 -5.59
C SER A 109 5.92 17.50 -4.65
N TRP A 110 6.27 17.83 -3.42
CA TRP A 110 5.34 18.30 -2.41
C TRP A 110 5.76 19.71 -1.97
N SER A 111 4.78 20.56 -1.71
CA SER A 111 5.02 21.94 -1.26
C SER A 111 5.31 22.02 0.23
N SER A 112 4.90 21.01 1.00
CA SER A 112 5.10 20.91 2.44
C SER A 112 5.03 19.45 2.92
N PRO A 113 5.61 19.15 4.10
CA PRO A 113 5.33 17.93 4.86
C PRO A 113 3.85 17.61 5.03
N LEU A 114 3.03 18.64 5.28
CA LEU A 114 1.59 18.48 5.49
C LEU A 114 0.92 17.89 4.25
N GLU A 115 1.23 18.44 3.07
CA GLU A 115 0.70 17.91 1.80
C GLU A 115 1.13 16.47 1.57
N ALA A 116 2.40 16.12 1.85
CA ALA A 116 2.88 14.74 1.71
C ALA A 116 2.13 13.77 2.61
N HIS A 117 1.91 14.12 3.88
CA HIS A 117 1.15 13.27 4.81
C HIS A 117 -0.33 13.17 4.46
N GLU A 118 -0.96 14.24 3.97
CA GLU A 118 -2.34 14.18 3.49
C GLU A 118 -2.49 13.25 2.28
N MET A 119 -1.49 13.24 1.39
CA MET A 119 -1.43 12.29 0.28
C MET A 119 -1.18 10.85 0.74
N ALA A 120 -0.25 10.64 1.68
CA ALA A 120 0.02 9.34 2.26
C ALA A 120 -1.23 8.78 2.95
N LEU A 121 -1.93 9.58 3.76
CA LEU A 121 -3.20 9.18 4.38
C LEU A 121 -4.25 8.73 3.35
N GLN A 122 -4.33 9.39 2.20
CA GLN A 122 -5.25 8.98 1.15
C GLN A 122 -4.83 7.65 0.51
N LEU A 123 -3.53 7.46 0.28
CA LEU A 123 -2.97 6.20 -0.23
C LEU A 123 -3.27 5.04 0.73
N GLU A 124 -3.01 5.19 2.03
CA GLU A 124 -3.32 4.20 3.07
C GLU A 124 -4.81 3.83 3.10
N LYS A 125 -5.71 4.82 2.94
CA LYS A 125 -7.16 4.56 2.84
C LYS A 125 -7.54 3.80 1.58
N ASP A 126 -6.87 4.07 0.46
CA ASP A 126 -7.11 3.35 -0.79
C ASP A 126 -6.62 1.90 -0.71
N VAL A 127 -5.47 1.65 -0.06
CA VAL A 127 -4.95 0.32 0.27
C VAL A 127 -5.92 -0.42 1.18
N TYR A 128 -6.38 0.21 2.27
CA TYR A 128 -7.36 -0.38 3.18
C TYR A 128 -8.66 -0.75 2.48
N GLN A 129 -9.18 0.12 1.61
CA GLN A 129 -10.40 -0.15 0.87
C GLN A 129 -10.24 -1.37 -0.05
N ALA A 130 -9.07 -1.55 -0.67
CA ALA A 130 -8.77 -2.73 -1.48
C ALA A 130 -8.66 -4.02 -0.63
N LEU A 131 -8.09 -3.94 0.57
CA LEU A 131 -8.08 -5.04 1.54
C LEU A 131 -9.49 -5.45 1.95
N LEU A 132 -10.38 -4.49 2.21
CA LEU A 132 -11.79 -4.76 2.52
C LEU A 132 -12.54 -5.39 1.33
N GLU A 133 -12.27 -4.94 0.10
CA GLU A 133 -12.81 -5.58 -1.12
C GLU A 133 -12.36 -7.04 -1.25
N LEU A 134 -11.08 -7.31 -1.00
CA LEU A 134 -10.50 -8.65 -1.02
C LEU A 134 -11.08 -9.54 0.09
N HIS A 135 -11.23 -9.01 1.31
CA HIS A 135 -11.85 -9.71 2.44
C HIS A 135 -13.31 -10.06 2.16
N ALA A 136 -14.08 -9.12 1.60
CA ALA A 136 -15.46 -9.37 1.20
C ALA A 136 -15.56 -10.46 0.12
N SER A 137 -14.63 -10.49 -0.85
CA SER A 137 -14.56 -11.57 -1.84
C SER A 137 -14.20 -12.92 -1.20
N ALA A 138 -13.26 -12.94 -0.26
CA ALA A 138 -12.88 -14.14 0.48
C ALA A 138 -14.09 -14.72 1.26
N SER A 139 -14.83 -13.85 1.95
CA SER A 139 -16.05 -14.22 2.66
C SER A 139 -17.14 -14.73 1.73
N LYS A 140 -17.35 -14.07 0.58
CA LYS A 140 -18.34 -14.48 -0.44
C LYS A 140 -18.07 -15.89 -0.99
N HIS A 141 -16.81 -16.28 -1.08
CA HIS A 141 -16.40 -17.58 -1.62
C HIS A 141 -16.06 -18.61 -0.53
N ASP A 142 -16.51 -18.38 0.71
CA ASP A 142 -16.27 -19.28 1.85
C ASP A 142 -14.79 -19.66 2.04
N ASP A 143 -13.88 -18.69 1.95
CA ASP A 143 -12.42 -18.87 2.17
C ASP A 143 -11.99 -18.31 3.55
N PRO A 144 -12.25 -19.03 4.66
CA PRO A 144 -11.99 -18.54 6.01
C PRO A 144 -10.48 -18.38 6.30
N HIS A 145 -9.62 -19.13 5.60
CA HIS A 145 -8.18 -18.98 5.79
C HIS A 145 -7.67 -17.68 5.15
N LEU A 146 -8.28 -17.23 4.06
CA LEU A 146 -7.97 -15.92 3.48
C LEU A 146 -8.51 -14.78 4.33
N THR A 147 -9.74 -14.84 4.84
CA THR A 147 -10.26 -13.80 5.74
C THR A 147 -9.39 -13.66 6.99
N ASN A 148 -9.06 -14.77 7.65
CA ASN A 148 -8.18 -14.77 8.83
C ASN A 148 -6.79 -14.23 8.51
N TYR A 149 -6.20 -14.60 7.37
CA TYR A 149 -4.89 -14.08 6.98
C TYR A 149 -4.90 -12.56 6.79
N LEU A 150 -5.96 -12.00 6.20
CA LEU A 150 -6.09 -10.55 6.02
C LEU A 150 -6.26 -9.83 7.36
N GLU A 151 -7.09 -10.39 8.25
CA GLU A 151 -7.32 -9.88 9.60
C GLU A 151 -6.03 -9.84 10.41
N ASP A 152 -5.31 -10.95 10.50
CA ASP A 152 -4.12 -11.11 11.34
C ASP A 152 -2.91 -10.27 10.85
N GLU A 153 -2.74 -10.14 9.54
CA GLU A 153 -1.49 -9.61 8.96
C GLU A 153 -1.60 -8.18 8.43
N PHE A 154 -2.81 -7.64 8.20
CA PHE A 154 -2.96 -6.36 7.49
C PHE A 154 -4.04 -5.44 8.04
N LEU A 155 -5.23 -5.93 8.41
CA LEU A 155 -6.35 -5.02 8.73
C LEU A 155 -6.09 -4.17 9.97
N ASP A 156 -5.55 -4.75 11.04
CA ASP A 156 -5.21 -4.00 12.26
C ASP A 156 -4.03 -3.04 12.03
N GLU A 157 -3.01 -3.49 11.31
CA GLU A 157 -1.85 -2.67 10.91
C GLU A 157 -2.30 -1.43 10.12
N GLN A 158 -3.22 -1.62 9.19
CA GLN A 158 -3.74 -0.54 8.36
C GLN A 158 -4.54 0.50 9.16
N VAL A 159 -5.29 0.07 10.18
CA VAL A 159 -6.02 0.97 11.09
C VAL A 159 -5.06 1.80 11.94
N GLU A 160 -3.98 1.19 12.44
CA GLU A 160 -2.95 1.92 13.20
C GLU A 160 -2.16 2.89 12.30
N SER A 161 -1.79 2.49 11.08
CA SER A 161 -1.17 3.39 10.09
C SER A 161 -2.04 4.62 9.80
N ILE A 162 -3.34 4.43 9.51
CA ILE A 162 -4.28 5.54 9.27
C ILE A 162 -4.34 6.50 10.47
N LYS A 163 -4.35 5.96 11.69
CA LYS A 163 -4.37 6.76 12.93
C LYS A 163 -3.07 7.54 13.12
N GLU A 164 -1.91 6.92 12.85
CA GLU A 164 -0.60 7.57 12.89
C GLU A 164 -0.54 8.77 11.94
N TYR A 165 -0.90 8.57 10.67
CA TYR A 165 -0.93 9.66 9.68
C TYR A 165 -1.87 10.81 10.08
N VAL A 166 -3.04 10.51 10.66
CA VAL A 166 -3.94 11.55 11.19
C VAL A 166 -3.30 12.31 12.36
N GLY A 167 -2.54 11.62 13.21
CA GLY A 167 -1.73 12.23 14.27
C GLY A 167 -0.70 13.21 13.72
N TYR A 168 0.09 12.78 12.74
CA TYR A 168 1.09 13.63 12.08
C TYR A 168 0.48 14.85 11.41
N ILE A 169 -0.60 14.68 10.63
CA ILE A 169 -1.32 15.79 10.00
C ILE A 169 -1.82 16.79 11.06
N THR A 170 -2.37 16.28 12.17
CA THR A 170 -2.87 17.12 13.26
C THR A 170 -1.74 17.94 13.90
N ASN A 171 -0.58 17.33 14.13
CA ASN A 171 0.58 18.00 14.70
C ASN A 171 1.22 18.99 13.71
N LEU A 172 1.38 18.63 12.44
CA LEU A 172 1.88 19.52 11.38
C LEU A 172 1.02 20.78 11.24
N ARG A 173 -0.32 20.64 11.28
CA ARG A 173 -1.24 21.79 11.30
C ARG A 173 -1.08 22.65 12.56
N ARG A 174 -0.75 22.05 13.70
CA ARG A 174 -0.58 22.76 14.98
C ARG A 174 0.73 23.56 15.02
N VAL A 175 1.83 22.97 14.55
CA VAL A 175 3.16 23.61 14.59
C VAL A 175 3.32 24.66 13.48
N GLY A 176 2.60 24.49 12.36
CA GLY A 176 2.64 25.40 11.23
C GLY A 176 3.94 25.33 10.42
N PRO A 177 4.04 26.10 9.32
CA PRO A 177 5.14 26.02 8.38
C PRO A 177 6.46 26.58 8.93
N GLY A 178 7.58 26.22 8.28
CA GLY A 178 8.90 26.78 8.59
C GLY A 178 9.51 26.16 9.84
N LEU A 179 9.61 26.93 10.93
CA LEU A 179 10.23 26.42 12.17
C LEU A 179 9.44 25.24 12.75
N GLY A 180 8.11 25.23 12.62
CA GLY A 180 7.26 24.15 13.11
C GLY A 180 7.53 22.82 12.39
N GLU A 181 7.54 22.84 11.06
CA GLU A 181 7.90 21.69 10.22
C GLU A 181 9.31 21.18 10.51
N TYR A 182 10.27 22.09 10.71
CA TYR A 182 11.64 21.72 11.07
C TYR A 182 11.72 21.02 12.42
N ILE A 183 11.01 21.52 13.45
CA ILE A 183 10.98 20.88 14.77
C ILE A 183 10.28 19.52 14.68
N PHE A 184 9.16 19.42 13.95
CA PHE A 184 8.47 18.16 13.73
C PHE A 184 9.38 17.12 13.07
N ASP A 185 10.11 17.51 12.01
CA ASP A 185 11.09 16.64 11.34
C ASP A 185 12.18 16.11 12.29
N LYS A 186 12.53 16.86 13.33
CA LYS A 186 13.59 16.54 14.28
C LYS A 186 13.14 15.69 15.46
N GLU A 187 11.95 15.97 15.99
CA GLU A 187 11.51 15.42 17.27
C GLU A 187 10.52 14.27 17.10
N GLU A 188 9.71 14.24 16.03
CA GLU A 188 8.64 13.24 15.86
C GLU A 188 9.01 12.13 14.87
N LEU A 189 9.97 12.38 13.96
CA LEU A 189 10.35 11.45 12.89
C LEU A 189 11.80 10.95 12.94
N GLN A 190 12.59 11.39 13.92
CA GLN A 190 13.94 10.85 14.14
C GLN A 190 13.89 9.86 15.31
N ASP A 191 14.34 8.62 15.05
CA ASP A 191 14.62 7.63 16.10
C ASP A 191 15.85 8.03 16.94
#